data_AF-A0A0M3KIZ0-F1
#
_entry.id   AF-A0A0M3KIZ0-F1
#
_cell.length_a   1.000
_cell.length_b   1.000
_cell.length_c   1.000
_cell.angle_alpha   90.00
_cell.angle_beta   90.00
_cell.angle_gamma   90.00
#
_symmetry.space_group_name_H-M   'P 1'
#
loop_
_entity.id
_entity.type
_entity.pdbx_description
1 polymer ?
#
loop_
_entity_poly.entity_id
_entity_poly.type
_entity_poly.pdbx_seq_one_letter_code
_entity_poly.pdbx_strand_id
1 'polypeptide(L)'
;IAIFSTICLFLTGLEICWRIKERGSTEGIGSAPFHMGFVSGYLWLHYGVLKGDRRRQMRTTIFETVCLTLMHLYVRYSSDSTEVILDHLGLVCAAFNVATVAAPLMALGEVIRMRSTENLPLPLCFANLLVTSEWLWYGILVDDFYIKVCVVVCTLLLLIMCCG
;
A
#
# COMPACT_ATOMS: atom_id res chain seq x y z
N ILE A 1 11.54 13.33 -3.39
CA ILE A 1 11.94 12.16 -2.57
C ILE A 1 10.83 11.11 -2.55
N ALA A 2 9.64 11.40 -1.99
CA ALA A 2 8.50 10.47 -1.98
C ALA A 2 8.15 9.92 -3.38
N ILE A 3 8.02 10.80 -4.38
CA ILE A 3 7.73 10.40 -5.77
C ILE A 3 8.80 9.46 -6.33
N PHE A 4 10.08 9.74 -6.06
CA PHE A 4 11.19 8.92 -6.54
C PHE A 4 11.22 7.55 -5.86
N SER A 5 11.03 7.48 -4.53
CA SER A 5 10.91 6.21 -3.82
C SER A 5 9.69 5.41 -4.26
N THR A 6 8.57 6.06 -4.58
CA THR A 6 7.37 5.41 -5.11
C THR A 6 7.62 4.85 -6.50
N ILE A 7 8.34 5.56 -7.38
CA ILE A 7 8.74 5.06 -8.71
C ILE A 7 9.68 3.85 -8.58
N CYS A 8 10.62 3.86 -7.64
CA CYS A 8 11.47 2.69 -7.40
C CYS A 8 10.66 1.47 -6.91
N LEU A 9 9.71 1.69 -6.00
CA LEU A 9 8.78 0.67 -5.52
C LEU A 9 7.88 0.13 -6.65
N PHE A 10 7.47 1.01 -7.56
CA PHE A 10 6.74 0.68 -8.78
C PHE A 10 7.55 -0.22 -9.72
N LEU A 11 8.82 0.13 -9.99
CA LEU A 11 9.69 -0.67 -10.85
C LEU A 11 9.97 -2.06 -10.26
N THR A 12 10.10 -2.16 -8.93
CA THR A 12 10.23 -3.46 -8.26
C THR A 12 8.93 -4.27 -8.29
N GLY A 13 7.78 -3.63 -8.12
CA GLY A 13 6.47 -4.27 -8.28
C GLY A 13 6.27 -4.86 -9.68
N LEU A 14 6.62 -4.11 -10.73
CA LEU A 14 6.60 -4.57 -12.11
C LEU A 14 7.59 -5.71 -12.38
N GLU A 15 8.80 -5.62 -11.84
CA GLU A 15 9.80 -6.70 -11.98
C GLU A 15 9.26 -8.02 -11.39
N ILE A 16 8.62 -7.96 -10.23
CA ILE A 16 8.03 -9.13 -9.57
C ILE A 16 6.88 -9.69 -10.42
N CYS A 17 5.96 -8.85 -10.87
CA CYS A 17 4.84 -9.28 -11.73
C CYS A 17 5.34 -9.92 -13.04
N TRP A 18 6.35 -9.33 -13.66
CA TRP A 18 6.97 -9.86 -14.87
C TRP A 18 7.63 -11.22 -14.62
N ARG A 19 8.41 -11.33 -13.54
CA ARG A 19 9.08 -12.58 -13.16
C ARG A 19 8.09 -13.70 -12.85
N ILE A 20 6.99 -13.38 -12.16
CA ILE A 20 5.93 -14.36 -11.87
C ILE A 20 5.25 -14.79 -13.17
N LYS A 21 5.01 -13.86 -14.12
CA LYS A 21 4.43 -14.20 -15.42
C LYS A 21 5.34 -15.10 -16.26
N GLU A 22 6.66 -14.87 -16.23
CA GLU A 22 7.62 -15.71 -16.95
C GLU A 22 7.81 -17.09 -16.32
N ARG A 23 7.74 -17.19 -14.99
CA ARG A 23 8.10 -18.41 -14.25
C ARG A 23 6.91 -19.25 -13.79
N GLY A 24 5.72 -18.66 -13.70
CA GLY A 24 4.52 -19.30 -13.16
C GLY A 24 4.63 -19.69 -11.67
N SER A 25 5.67 -19.24 -10.96
CA SER A 25 5.94 -19.55 -9.56
C SER A 25 6.58 -18.36 -8.86
N THR A 26 6.34 -18.24 -7.55
CA THR A 26 6.93 -17.22 -6.66
C THR A 26 8.31 -17.64 -6.11
N GLU A 27 8.80 -18.83 -6.44
CA GLU A 27 10.15 -19.26 -6.06
C GLU A 27 11.25 -18.41 -6.73
N GLY A 28 12.14 -17.85 -5.91
CA GLY A 28 13.29 -17.08 -6.37
C GLY A 28 13.07 -15.56 -6.47
N ILE A 29 11.98 -15.03 -5.91
CA ILE A 29 11.85 -13.59 -5.67
C ILE A 29 12.93 -13.19 -4.66
N GLY A 30 13.95 -12.46 -5.12
CA GLY A 30 15.10 -12.04 -4.30
C GLY A 30 14.71 -11.07 -3.18
N SER A 31 15.65 -10.75 -2.28
CA SER A 31 15.41 -9.86 -1.12
C SER A 31 15.24 -8.38 -1.46
N ALA A 32 15.42 -8.00 -2.72
CA ALA A 32 15.40 -6.61 -3.21
C ALA A 32 14.15 -5.78 -2.82
N PRO A 33 12.90 -6.27 -2.97
CA PRO A 33 11.72 -5.50 -2.56
C PRO A 33 11.63 -5.31 -1.04
N PHE A 34 12.16 -6.24 -0.25
CA PHE A 34 12.23 -6.09 1.20
C PHE A 34 13.19 -4.96 1.60
N HIS A 35 14.38 -4.92 1.00
CA HIS A 35 15.34 -3.85 1.25
C HIS A 35 14.80 -2.48 0.82
N MET A 36 14.09 -2.43 -0.31
CA MET A 36 13.47 -1.20 -0.78
C MET A 36 12.34 -0.70 0.15
N GLY A 37 11.56 -1.61 0.73
CA GLY A 37 10.56 -1.30 1.76
C GLY A 37 11.18 -0.65 2.99
N PHE A 38 12.30 -1.19 3.49
CA PHE A 38 13.04 -0.58 4.62
C PHE A 38 13.55 0.82 4.31
N VAL A 39 14.13 1.03 3.12
CA VAL A 39 14.63 2.35 2.70
C VAL A 39 13.48 3.36 2.59
N SER A 40 12.34 2.94 2.02
CA SER A 40 11.14 3.78 1.92
C SER A 40 10.61 4.17 3.31
N GLY A 41 10.49 3.21 4.23
CA GLY A 41 10.04 3.45 5.61
C GLY A 41 10.94 4.42 6.37
N TYR A 42 12.26 4.28 6.24
CA TYR A 42 13.22 5.22 6.83
C TYR A 42 13.06 6.65 6.29
N LEU A 43 12.93 6.80 4.97
CA LEU A 43 12.76 8.11 4.33
C LEU A 43 11.43 8.78 4.73
N TRP A 44 10.35 8.01 4.84
CA TRP A 44 9.06 8.50 5.30
C TRP A 44 9.10 8.96 6.76
N LEU A 45 9.73 8.18 7.64
CA LEU A 45 9.91 8.54 9.05
C LEU A 45 10.72 9.83 9.20
N HIS A 46 11.81 9.96 8.44
CA HIS A 46 12.66 11.15 8.45
C HIS A 46 11.95 12.38 7.88
N TYR A 47 11.21 12.22 6.77
CA TYR A 47 10.37 13.28 6.21
C TYR A 47 9.32 13.78 7.21
N GLY A 48 8.70 12.87 7.94
CA GLY A 48 7.75 13.18 9.00
C GLY A 48 8.30 14.00 10.16
N VAL A 49 9.51 13.67 10.59
CA VAL A 49 10.22 14.43 11.63
C VAL A 49 10.53 15.84 11.13
N LEU A 50 10.93 15.99 9.86
CA LEU A 50 11.21 17.30 9.24
C LEU A 50 9.96 18.17 9.07
N LYS A 51 8.78 17.57 8.87
CA LYS A 51 7.52 18.30 8.67
C LYS A 51 6.92 18.89 9.96
N GLY A 52 7.56 18.68 11.12
CA GLY A 52 7.15 19.25 12.42
C GLY A 52 5.98 18.52 13.11
N ASP A 53 5.23 17.68 12.38
CA ASP A 53 4.11 16.88 12.90
C ASP A 53 4.56 15.57 13.62
N ARG A 54 5.69 15.63 14.33
CA ARG A 54 6.36 14.47 14.95
C ARG A 54 5.44 13.60 15.81
N ARG A 55 4.50 14.21 16.55
CA ARG A 55 3.55 13.48 17.41
C ARG A 55 2.58 12.61 16.60
N ARG A 56 2.08 13.12 15.46
CA ARG A 56 1.16 12.37 14.57
C ARG A 56 1.91 11.24 13.89
N GLN A 57 3.08 11.54 13.32
CA GLN A 57 3.96 10.57 12.67
C GLN A 57 4.33 9.40 13.61
N MET A 58 4.76 9.72 14.83
CA MET A 58 5.18 8.72 15.80
C MET A 58 4.01 7.85 16.25
N ARG A 59 2.80 8.43 16.43
CA ARG A 59 1.61 7.66 16.77
C ARG A 59 1.23 6.66 15.68
N THR A 60 1.28 7.06 14.41
CA THR A 60 0.97 6.16 13.27
C THR A 60 2.02 5.05 13.16
N THR A 61 3.30 5.38 13.30
CA THR A 61 4.40 4.40 13.25
C THR A 61 4.31 3.38 14.39
N ILE A 62 4.03 3.83 15.62
CA ILE A 62 3.88 2.95 16.78
C ILE A 62 2.67 2.02 16.59
N PHE A 63 1.53 2.56 16.15
CA PHE A 63 0.34 1.77 15.90
C PHE A 63 0.59 0.65 14.87
N GLU A 64 1.19 1.00 13.73
CA GLU A 64 1.53 0.03 12.68
C GLU A 64 2.50 -1.04 13.18
N THR A 65 3.55 -0.65 13.91
CA THR A 65 4.53 -1.58 14.48
C THR A 65 3.88 -2.56 15.46
N VAL A 66 2.98 -2.08 16.33
CA VAL A 66 2.25 -2.93 17.28
C VAL A 66 1.32 -3.89 16.55
N CYS A 67 0.53 -3.40 15.58
CA CYS A 67 -0.37 -4.25 14.79
C CYS A 67 0.39 -5.36 14.05
N LEU A 68 1.50 -5.04 13.38
CA LEU A 68 2.34 -6.04 12.71
C LEU A 68 2.94 -7.05 13.70
N THR A 69 3.40 -6.58 14.86
CA THR A 69 3.98 -7.48 15.88
C THR A 69 2.92 -8.44 16.44
N LEU A 70 1.71 -7.96 16.75
CA LEU A 70 0.61 -8.80 17.21
C LEU A 70 0.19 -9.81 16.15
N MET A 71 0.20 -9.41 14.88
CA MET A 71 -0.11 -10.28 13.75
C MET A 71 0.95 -11.37 13.57
N HIS A 72 2.24 -11.03 13.72
CA HIS A 72 3.33 -12.03 13.75
C HIS A 72 3.17 -13.01 14.90
N LEU A 73 2.79 -12.53 16.09
CA LEU A 73 2.53 -13.41 17.24
C LEU A 73 1.31 -14.31 17.00
N TYR A 74 0.24 -13.80 16.38
CA TYR A 74 -0.93 -14.59 15.99
C TYR A 74 -0.55 -15.74 15.06
N VAL A 75 0.23 -15.49 14.01
CA VAL A 75 0.71 -16.54 13.09
C VAL A 75 1.59 -17.57 13.80
N ARG A 76 2.42 -17.14 14.75
CA ARG A 76 3.34 -18.04 15.48
C ARG A 76 2.64 -18.92 16.52
N TYR A 77 1.56 -18.43 17.12
CA TYR A 77 0.89 -19.10 18.23
C TYR A 77 -0.43 -19.78 17.82
N SER A 78 -1.04 -19.36 16.72
CA SER A 78 -2.23 -20.02 16.22
C SER A 78 -1.91 -21.45 15.77
N SER A 79 -2.72 -22.41 16.22
CA SER A 79 -2.72 -23.79 15.72
C SER A 79 -3.77 -24.00 14.62
N ASP A 80 -4.36 -22.92 14.11
CA ASP A 80 -5.32 -22.97 13.01
C ASP A 80 -4.66 -23.47 11.71
N SER A 81 -5.48 -23.99 10.79
CA SER A 81 -5.01 -24.40 9.47
C SER A 81 -4.43 -23.20 8.70
N THR A 82 -3.39 -23.45 7.91
CA THR A 82 -2.69 -22.41 7.13
C THR A 82 -3.64 -21.57 6.26
N GLU A 83 -4.70 -22.18 5.71
CA GLU A 83 -5.72 -21.48 4.93
C GLU A 83 -6.47 -20.41 5.73
N VAL A 84 -6.85 -20.69 6.98
CA VAL A 84 -7.56 -19.74 7.86
C VAL A 84 -6.63 -18.60 8.28
N ILE A 85 -5.36 -18.91 8.54
CA ILE A 85 -4.34 -17.91 8.87
C ILE A 85 -4.12 -16.96 7.68
N LEU A 86 -4.04 -17.51 6.45
CA LEU A 86 -3.91 -16.71 5.22
C LEU A 86 -5.12 -15.81 4.97
N ASP A 87 -6.33 -16.31 5.22
CA ASP A 87 -7.59 -15.57 5.09
C ASP A 87 -7.64 -14.35 6.03
N HIS A 88 -7.36 -14.56 7.31
CA HIS A 88 -7.26 -13.49 8.30
C HIS A 88 -6.14 -12.50 7.97
N LEU A 89 -4.98 -13.00 7.48
CA LEU A 89 -3.89 -12.14 7.03
C LEU A 89 -4.32 -11.26 5.86
N GLY A 90 -4.96 -11.86 4.86
CA GLY A 90 -5.46 -11.17 3.66
C GLY A 90 -6.44 -10.07 4.02
N LEU A 91 -7.40 -10.36 4.90
CA LEU A 91 -8.40 -9.38 5.34
C LEU A 91 -7.77 -8.19 6.08
N VAL A 92 -6.87 -8.43 7.03
CA VAL A 92 -6.23 -7.37 7.80
C VAL A 92 -5.32 -6.52 6.90
N CYS A 93 -4.53 -7.16 6.03
CA CYS A 93 -3.71 -6.46 5.04
C CYS A 93 -4.55 -5.60 4.10
N ALA A 94 -5.67 -6.13 3.59
CA ALA A 94 -6.60 -5.39 2.75
C ALA A 94 -7.18 -4.16 3.48
N ALA A 95 -7.64 -4.34 4.72
CA ALA A 95 -8.20 -3.24 5.52
C ALA A 95 -7.18 -2.12 5.76
N PHE A 96 -5.92 -2.46 6.09
CA PHE A 96 -4.84 -1.48 6.23
C PHE A 96 -4.55 -0.76 4.92
N ASN A 97 -4.50 -1.48 3.80
CA ASN A 97 -4.23 -0.90 2.49
C ASN A 97 -5.31 0.13 2.10
N VAL A 98 -6.60 -0.24 2.25
CA VAL A 98 -7.74 0.67 2.02
C VAL A 98 -7.65 1.92 2.91
N ALA A 99 -7.37 1.76 4.21
CA ALA A 99 -7.25 2.88 5.13
C ALA A 99 -6.11 3.85 4.76
N THR A 100 -5.00 3.31 4.27
CA THR A 100 -3.82 4.09 3.87
C THR A 100 -4.07 4.90 2.61
N VAL A 101 -4.85 4.37 1.67
CA VAL A 101 -5.32 5.09 0.48
C VAL A 101 -6.38 6.12 0.86
N ALA A 102 -7.33 5.78 1.74
CA ALA A 102 -8.41 6.67 2.16
C ALA A 102 -7.92 7.93 2.91
N ALA A 103 -6.85 7.84 3.69
CA ALA A 103 -6.35 8.95 4.52
C ALA A 103 -5.94 10.23 3.73
N PRO A 104 -5.07 10.17 2.70
CA PRO A 104 -4.79 11.33 1.86
C PRO A 104 -5.98 11.74 0.98
N LEU A 105 -6.85 10.81 0.60
CA LEU A 105 -8.07 11.07 -0.18
C LEU A 105 -9.12 11.88 0.60
N MET A 106 -9.30 11.63 1.89
CA MET A 106 -10.15 12.47 2.75
C MET A 106 -9.63 13.91 2.84
N ALA A 107 -8.31 14.09 2.97
CA ALA A 107 -7.70 15.42 2.97
C ALA A 107 -7.87 16.12 1.61
N LEU A 108 -7.87 15.37 0.50
CA LEU A 108 -8.10 15.88 -0.85
C LEU A 108 -9.53 16.40 -1.04
N GLY A 109 -10.54 15.71 -0.51
CA GLY A 109 -11.94 16.16 -0.56
C GLY A 109 -12.14 17.54 0.08
N GLU A 110 -11.41 17.84 1.16
CA GLU A 110 -11.41 19.15 1.80
C GLU A 110 -10.75 20.23 0.91
N VAL A 111 -9.70 19.89 0.15
CA VAL A 111 -9.00 20.81 -0.75
C VAL A 111 -9.84 21.16 -1.98
N ILE A 112 -10.57 20.19 -2.55
CA ILE A 112 -11.54 20.42 -3.64
C ILE A 112 -12.63 21.39 -3.18
N ARG A 113 -13.11 21.23 -1.93
CA ARG A 113 -14.08 22.14 -1.31
C ARG A 113 -13.53 23.55 -1.08
N MET A 114 -12.23 23.67 -0.80
CA MET A 114 -11.53 24.96 -0.58
C MET A 114 -11.16 25.70 -1.88
N ARG A 115 -11.45 25.13 -3.06
CA ARG A 115 -11.35 25.76 -4.40
C ARG A 115 -9.99 26.40 -4.73
N SER A 116 -8.90 25.95 -4.10
CA SER A 116 -7.53 26.41 -4.38
C SER A 116 -6.71 25.28 -5.01
N THR A 117 -6.31 25.50 -6.27
CA THR A 117 -5.59 24.53 -7.13
C THR A 117 -4.09 24.80 -7.22
N GLU A 118 -3.52 25.66 -6.37
CA GLU A 118 -2.14 26.13 -6.54
C GLU A 118 -1.07 25.04 -6.32
N ASN A 119 -1.43 23.91 -5.70
CA ASN A 119 -0.57 22.71 -5.61
C ASN A 119 -1.37 21.47 -6.04
N LEU A 120 -1.30 21.16 -7.34
CA LEU A 120 -2.17 20.21 -8.01
C LEU A 120 -2.04 18.74 -7.48
N PRO A 121 -3.16 18.08 -7.12
CA PRO A 121 -3.22 16.65 -6.74
C PRO A 121 -3.40 15.67 -7.91
N LEU A 122 -3.59 16.16 -9.15
CA LEU A 122 -3.80 15.34 -10.36
C LEU A 122 -2.67 14.34 -10.66
N PRO A 123 -1.37 14.70 -10.58
CA PRO A 123 -0.27 13.75 -10.76
C PRO A 123 -0.29 12.63 -9.72
N LEU A 124 -0.77 12.93 -8.51
CA LEU A 124 -0.86 11.96 -7.41
C LEU A 124 -2.04 10.99 -7.63
N CYS A 125 -3.18 11.48 -8.12
CA CYS A 125 -4.29 10.63 -8.53
C CYS A 125 -3.90 9.68 -9.66
N PHE A 126 -3.22 10.19 -10.69
CA PHE A 126 -2.72 9.37 -11.79
C PHE A 126 -1.72 8.30 -11.31
N ALA A 127 -0.78 8.67 -10.43
CA ALA A 127 0.14 7.71 -9.83
C ALA A 127 -0.58 6.62 -9.01
N ASN A 128 -1.60 6.97 -8.23
CA ASN A 128 -2.39 6.00 -7.47
C ASN A 128 -3.24 5.08 -8.37
N LEU A 129 -3.76 5.57 -9.49
CA LEU A 129 -4.44 4.74 -10.48
C LEU A 129 -3.50 3.72 -11.11
N LEU A 130 -2.27 4.12 -11.43
CA LEU A 130 -1.25 3.18 -11.93
C LEU A 130 -0.92 2.11 -10.87
N VAL A 131 -0.67 2.51 -9.63
CA VAL A 131 -0.40 1.56 -8.54
C VAL A 131 -1.55 0.57 -8.35
N THR A 132 -2.79 1.05 -8.27
CA THR A 132 -3.93 0.13 -8.13
C THR A 132 -4.10 -0.78 -9.34
N SER A 133 -3.81 -0.32 -10.57
CA SER A 133 -3.87 -1.18 -11.76
C SER A 133 -2.85 -2.32 -11.74
N GLU A 134 -1.65 -2.09 -11.19
CA GLU A 134 -0.61 -3.11 -11.07
C GLU A 134 -0.96 -4.16 -10.03
N TRP A 135 -1.47 -3.73 -8.86
CA TRP A 135 -1.91 -4.64 -7.82
C TRP A 135 -3.14 -5.46 -8.25
N LEU A 136 -4.00 -4.90 -9.10
CA LEU A 136 -5.12 -5.65 -9.68
C LEU A 136 -4.59 -6.74 -10.60
N TRP A 137 -3.62 -6.40 -11.44
CA TRP A 137 -2.96 -7.36 -12.32
C TRP A 137 -2.24 -8.45 -11.54
N TYR A 138 -1.52 -8.08 -10.47
CA TYR A 138 -0.89 -9.02 -9.55
C TYR A 138 -1.90 -9.95 -8.89
N GLY A 139 -3.01 -9.41 -8.36
CA GLY A 139 -4.08 -10.20 -7.77
C GLY A 139 -4.72 -11.19 -8.75
N ILE A 140 -4.88 -10.79 -10.01
CA ILE A 140 -5.32 -11.69 -11.09
C ILE A 140 -4.29 -12.79 -11.35
N LEU A 141 -3.00 -12.47 -11.36
CA LEU A 141 -1.92 -13.42 -11.65
C LEU A 141 -1.68 -14.43 -10.53
N VAL A 142 -1.79 -14.01 -9.27
CA VAL A 142 -1.60 -14.85 -8.07
C VAL A 142 -2.90 -15.54 -7.63
N ASP A 143 -4.00 -15.25 -8.33
CA ASP A 143 -5.36 -15.73 -8.05
C ASP A 143 -5.85 -15.47 -6.60
N ASP A 144 -5.32 -14.43 -5.96
CA ASP A 144 -5.68 -14.06 -4.60
C ASP A 144 -6.96 -13.21 -4.56
N PHE A 145 -8.01 -13.76 -3.97
CA PHE A 145 -9.33 -13.11 -3.89
C PHE A 145 -9.29 -11.79 -3.11
N TYR A 146 -8.55 -11.72 -2.00
CA TYR A 146 -8.51 -10.53 -1.14
C TYR A 146 -7.80 -9.37 -1.82
N ILE A 147 -6.70 -9.66 -2.51
CA ILE A 147 -5.98 -8.65 -3.27
C ILE A 147 -6.88 -8.07 -4.37
N LYS A 148 -7.59 -8.92 -5.13
CA LYS A 148 -8.52 -8.46 -6.17
C LYS A 148 -9.62 -7.56 -5.59
N VAL A 149 -10.32 -8.00 -4.55
CA VAL A 149 -11.43 -7.24 -3.95
C VAL A 149 -10.95 -5.92 -3.35
N CYS A 150 -9.87 -5.96 -2.58
CA CYS A 150 -9.27 -4.76 -1.99
C CYS A 150 -8.93 -3.71 -3.05
N VAL A 151 -8.29 -4.14 -4.13
CA VAL A 151 -7.82 -3.24 -5.18
C VAL A 151 -8.99 -2.65 -5.97
N VAL A 152 -10.01 -3.46 -6.31
CA VAL A 152 -11.21 -2.95 -6.99
C VAL A 152 -11.92 -1.89 -6.15
N VAL A 153 -12.04 -2.10 -4.83
CA VAL A 153 -12.63 -1.11 -3.91
C VAL A 153 -11.79 0.17 -3.89
N CYS A 154 -10.46 0.07 -3.80
CA CYS A 154 -9.57 1.23 -3.86
C CYS A 154 -9.70 2.00 -5.18
N THR A 155 -9.77 1.31 -6.32
CA THR A 155 -9.91 1.95 -7.64
C THR A 155 -11.25 2.66 -7.78
N LEU A 156 -12.35 2.07 -7.30
CA LEU A 156 -13.68 2.71 -7.32
C LEU A 156 -13.72 3.97 -6.46
N LEU A 157 -13.17 3.93 -5.24
CA LEU A 157 -13.07 5.09 -4.37
C LEU A 157 -12.23 6.22 -5.01
N LEU A 158 -11.11 5.87 -5.66
CA LEU A 158 -10.27 6.81 -6.39
C LEU A 158 -11.01 7.47 -7.57
N LEU A 159 -11.77 6.70 -8.36
CA LEU A 159 -12.52 7.22 -9.51
C LEU A 159 -13.63 8.18 -9.10
N ILE A 160 -14.41 7.83 -8.06
CA ILE A 160 -15.49 8.69 -7.53
C ILE A 160 -14.93 10.05 -7.09
N MET A 161 -13.77 10.07 -6.44
CA MET A 161 -13.17 11.30 -5.94
C MET A 161 -12.38 12.10 -7.00
N CYS A 162 -11.95 11.48 -8.09
CA CYS A 162 -11.29 12.18 -9.20
C CYS A 162 -12.27 12.81 -10.21
N CYS A 163 -13.48 12.24 -10.34
CA CYS A 163 -14.51 12.73 -11.26
C CYS A 163 -15.60 13.60 -10.58
N GLY A 164 -15.58 13.73 -9.26
CA GLY A 164 -16.54 14.50 -8.45
C GLY A 164 -16.13 15.93 -8.13
#